data_AF-A0A7K7MEB5-F1
#
_entry.id   AF-A0A7K7MEB5-F1
#
_cell.length_a   1.000
_cell.length_b   1.000
_cell.length_c   1.000
_cell.angle_alpha   90.00
_cell.angle_beta   90.00
_cell.angle_gamma   90.00
#
_symmetry.space_group_name_H-M   'P 1'
#
loop_
_entity.id
_entity.type
_entity.pdbx_description
1 polymer ?
#
loop_
_entity_poly.entity_id
_entity_poly.type
_entity_poly.pdbx_seq_one_letter_code
_entity_poly.pdbx_strand_id
1 'polypeptide(L)'
;PVARSSLTCPHCLKQSNTFDPFLCISLPIPLRQTRALNVTLVLQCERWRFVRVGLAVPLLGTVADLRAMVAREGRVPPEQVILAELSPRGFLRSLADPEALAAAGEAGPVYAFQPPPARRAGTAPRSDWLRLRAVPTARSSDCLHRAPAGRILLLLCNTAGTGPQLARFGPPLVLREERGVSWEQLQQNILAQLRGVLRGEVRPQGTGALFRIRLAGGSAPCTYLSPQDPRPLCHPAIDRALQLSGAGGPPHVRLTVEWDMSTKERLFGSIQEEAVQDAESVRRQQQAHGQQHSCTLDECFQLYTKEEQVREPPG
;
A
#
# COMPACT_ATOMS: atom_id res chain seq x y z
N PRO A 1 -37.33 24.14 1.66
CA PRO A 1 -37.46 25.51 2.22
C PRO A 1 -37.86 26.49 1.12
N VAL A 2 -38.96 27.22 1.33
CA VAL A 2 -39.52 28.17 0.37
C VAL A 2 -38.66 29.44 0.40
N ALA A 3 -38.11 29.86 -0.74
CA ALA A 3 -37.39 31.11 -0.83
C ALA A 3 -38.35 32.28 -0.57
N ARG A 4 -38.04 33.12 0.42
CA ARG A 4 -38.85 34.29 0.76
C ARG A 4 -38.25 35.52 0.11
N SER A 5 -38.87 36.00 -0.97
CA SER A 5 -38.54 37.33 -1.48
C SER A 5 -39.28 38.38 -0.65
N SER A 6 -38.54 39.34 -0.11
CA SER A 6 -39.12 40.47 0.63
C SER A 6 -38.83 41.75 -0.14
N LEU A 7 -39.88 42.41 -0.62
CA LEU A 7 -39.77 43.68 -1.33
C LEU A 7 -40.44 44.76 -0.49
N THR A 8 -39.71 45.84 -0.24
CA THR A 8 -40.24 47.02 0.47
C THR A 8 -40.56 48.10 -0.54
N CYS A 9 -41.82 48.53 -0.59
CA CYS A 9 -42.22 49.63 -1.47
C CYS A 9 -41.58 50.93 -0.98
N PRO A 10 -40.80 51.65 -1.81
CA PRO A 10 -40.13 52.88 -1.39
C PRO A 10 -41.10 54.05 -1.16
N HIS A 11 -42.34 53.98 -1.65
CA HIS A 11 -43.32 55.07 -1.55
C HIS A 11 -44.23 54.98 -0.32
N CYS A 12 -44.60 53.77 0.11
CA CYS A 12 -45.50 53.60 1.25
C CYS A 12 -44.88 52.77 2.38
N LEU A 13 -43.62 52.38 2.24
CA LEU A 13 -42.83 51.58 3.19
C LEU A 13 -43.48 50.25 3.61
N LYS A 14 -44.56 49.84 2.94
CA LYS A 14 -45.19 48.54 3.15
C LYS A 14 -44.27 47.45 2.61
N GLN A 15 -43.97 46.50 3.48
CA GLN A 15 -43.22 45.31 3.15
C GLN A 15 -44.18 44.27 2.58
N SER A 16 -43.97 43.90 1.32
CA SER A 16 -44.65 42.76 0.70
C SER A 16 -43.75 41.54 0.85
N ASN A 17 -44.26 40.52 1.50
CA ASN A 17 -43.65 39.20 1.56
C ASN A 17 -44.48 38.29 0.67
N THR A 18 -44.04 38.09 -0.57
CA THR A 18 -44.71 37.14 -1.47
C THR A 18 -44.08 35.78 -1.23
N PHE A 19 -44.87 34.87 -0.67
CA PHE A 19 -44.59 33.45 -0.74
C PHE A 19 -45.11 32.98 -2.09
N ASP A 20 -44.21 32.66 -3.00
CA ASP A 20 -44.59 31.98 -4.23
C ASP A 20 -44.49 30.46 -3.96
N PRO A 21 -45.62 29.75 -3.78
CA PRO A 21 -45.61 28.31 -3.51
C PRO A 21 -45.11 27.49 -4.71
N PHE A 22 -44.91 28.11 -5.87
CA PHE A 22 -44.36 27.49 -7.08
C PHE A 22 -42.87 27.80 -7.29
N LEU A 23 -42.26 28.63 -6.45
CA LEU A 23 -40.83 28.96 -6.54
C LEU A 23 -39.99 27.85 -5.87
N CYS A 24 -39.93 26.72 -6.57
CA CYS A 24 -39.10 25.58 -6.19
C CYS A 24 -37.69 25.75 -6.78
N ILE A 25 -36.67 25.66 -5.93
CA ILE A 25 -35.29 25.55 -6.38
C ILE A 25 -34.91 24.07 -6.36
N SER A 26 -34.58 23.52 -7.52
CA SER A 26 -34.00 22.18 -7.63
C SER A 26 -32.53 22.27 -7.23
N LEU A 27 -32.20 21.78 -6.03
CA LEU A 27 -30.81 21.70 -5.59
C LEU A 27 -30.20 20.35 -5.98
N PRO A 28 -28.98 20.33 -6.55
CA PRO A 28 -28.29 19.07 -6.80
C PRO A 28 -28.01 18.38 -5.46
N ILE A 29 -28.30 17.08 -5.39
CA ILE A 29 -27.90 16.26 -4.24
C ILE A 29 -26.39 16.03 -4.36
N PRO A 30 -25.58 16.41 -3.35
CA PRO A 30 -24.18 16.02 -3.28
C PRO A 30 -24.02 14.55 -3.59
N LEU A 31 -23.18 14.23 -4.58
CA LEU A 31 -22.79 12.86 -4.83
C LEU A 31 -21.63 12.52 -3.90
N ARG A 32 -21.65 11.30 -3.35
CA ARG A 32 -20.56 10.78 -2.54
C ARG A 32 -19.27 10.79 -3.38
N GLN A 33 -18.26 11.52 -2.90
CA GLN A 33 -16.98 11.72 -3.61
C GLN A 33 -15.90 10.70 -3.24
N THR A 34 -16.17 9.86 -2.23
CA THR A 34 -15.22 8.87 -1.71
C THR A 34 -15.81 7.47 -1.66
N ARG A 35 -14.95 6.46 -1.65
CA ARG A 35 -15.29 5.08 -1.30
C ARG A 35 -14.45 4.59 -0.12
N ALA A 36 -14.96 3.61 0.61
CA ALA A 36 -14.16 2.91 1.60
C ALA A 36 -13.18 1.96 0.90
N LEU A 37 -11.90 2.04 1.26
CA LEU A 37 -10.85 1.11 0.85
C LEU A 37 -10.10 0.62 2.07
N ASN A 38 -9.98 -0.70 2.21
CA ASN A 38 -9.18 -1.31 3.25
C ASN A 38 -7.75 -1.53 2.76
N VAL A 39 -6.77 -1.08 3.53
CA VAL A 39 -5.35 -1.25 3.23
C VAL A 39 -4.65 -1.93 4.40
N THR A 40 -3.89 -2.98 4.13
CA THR A 40 -3.06 -3.66 5.14
C THR A 40 -1.69 -2.98 5.21
N LEU A 41 -1.40 -2.35 6.35
CA LEU A 41 -0.14 -1.71 6.65
C LEU A 41 0.87 -2.76 7.16
N VAL A 42 1.99 -2.86 6.46
CA VAL A 42 3.16 -3.69 6.79
C VAL A 42 4.32 -2.76 7.13
N LEU A 43 4.30 -2.25 8.36
CA LEU A 43 5.22 -1.22 8.84
C LEU A 43 6.28 -1.80 9.77
N GLN A 44 7.46 -1.19 9.77
CA GLN A 44 8.54 -1.56 10.68
C GLN A 44 8.40 -0.78 11.98
N CYS A 45 7.40 -1.13 12.81
CA CYS A 45 7.26 -0.57 14.15
C CYS A 45 7.19 -1.66 15.21
N GLU A 46 7.86 -1.43 16.34
CA GLU A 46 8.03 -2.32 17.52
C GLU A 46 6.72 -2.96 18.03
N ARG A 47 5.55 -2.39 17.71
CA ARG A 47 4.24 -2.79 18.27
C ARG A 47 3.23 -3.34 17.26
N TRP A 48 3.50 -3.31 15.95
CA TRP A 48 2.48 -3.63 14.94
C TRP A 48 3.11 -4.33 13.74
N ARG A 49 2.81 -5.62 13.53
CA ARG A 49 3.33 -6.40 12.38
C ARG A 49 2.43 -6.29 11.14
N PHE A 50 1.11 -6.27 11.32
CA PHE A 50 0.11 -6.15 10.25
C PHE A 50 -1.17 -5.50 10.78
N VAL A 51 -1.55 -4.34 10.24
CA VAL A 51 -2.78 -3.63 10.64
C VAL A 51 -3.58 -3.28 9.41
N ARG A 52 -4.87 -3.63 9.38
CA ARG A 52 -5.77 -3.17 8.33
C ARG A 52 -6.41 -1.86 8.75
N VAL A 53 -6.28 -0.85 7.91
CA VAL A 53 -6.92 0.46 8.11
C VAL A 53 -7.97 0.68 7.05
N GLY A 54 -9.07 1.33 7.43
CA GLY A 54 -10.11 1.77 6.50
C GLY A 54 -9.88 3.23 6.10
N LEU A 55 -9.78 3.50 4.80
CA LEU A 55 -9.58 4.83 4.24
C LEU A 55 -10.80 5.25 3.41
N ALA A 56 -11.22 6.51 3.55
CA ALA A 56 -12.18 7.14 2.64
C ALA A 56 -11.42 7.73 1.46
N VAL A 57 -11.24 6.94 0.40
CA VAL A 57 -10.43 7.33 -0.75
C VAL A 57 -11.25 8.07 -1.82
N PRO A 58 -10.71 9.09 -2.47
CA PRO A 58 -11.42 9.82 -3.53
C PRO A 58 -11.74 8.92 -4.73
N LEU A 59 -12.97 9.02 -5.26
CA LEU A 59 -13.42 8.23 -6.41
C LEU A 59 -12.64 8.56 -7.70
N LEU A 60 -12.37 9.84 -7.91
CA LEU A 60 -11.64 10.36 -9.08
C LEU A 60 -10.17 10.68 -8.75
N GLY A 61 -9.62 10.08 -7.70
CA GLY A 61 -8.23 10.27 -7.31
C GLY A 61 -7.27 9.30 -7.99
N THR A 62 -6.02 9.42 -7.60
CA THR A 62 -4.88 8.65 -8.09
C THR A 62 -4.29 7.78 -6.98
N VAL A 63 -3.46 6.81 -7.35
CA VAL A 63 -2.68 6.03 -6.38
C VAL A 63 -1.73 6.91 -5.55
N ALA A 64 -1.30 8.07 -6.07
CA ALA A 64 -0.53 9.04 -5.30
C ALA A 64 -1.30 9.56 -4.08
N ASP A 65 -2.60 9.85 -4.24
CA ASP A 65 -3.48 10.27 -3.15
C ASP A 65 -3.58 9.17 -2.08
N LEU A 66 -3.78 7.92 -2.52
CA LEU A 66 -3.78 6.77 -1.63
C LEU A 66 -2.45 6.64 -0.87
N ARG A 67 -1.33 6.81 -1.55
CA ARG A 67 0.00 6.71 -0.93
C ARG A 67 0.19 7.77 0.13
N ALA A 68 -0.20 9.01 -0.13
CA ALA A 68 -0.14 10.10 0.84
C ALA A 68 -1.03 9.82 2.07
N MET A 69 -2.25 9.31 1.85
CA MET A 69 -3.16 8.93 2.94
C MET A 69 -2.58 7.81 3.82
N VAL A 70 -2.03 6.78 3.19
CA VAL A 70 -1.40 5.64 3.89
C VAL A 70 -0.14 6.07 4.63
N ALA A 71 0.70 6.91 4.03
CA ALA A 71 1.88 7.47 4.65
C ALA A 71 1.56 8.25 5.92
N ARG A 72 0.48 9.06 5.89
CA ARG A 72 -0.02 9.78 7.06
C ARG A 72 -0.47 8.83 8.17
N GLU A 73 -1.22 7.78 7.82
CA GLU A 73 -1.70 6.78 8.78
C GLU A 73 -0.53 6.00 9.41
N GLY A 74 0.44 5.61 8.59
CA GLY A 74 1.64 4.89 9.00
C GLY A 74 2.73 5.75 9.63
N ARG A 75 2.58 7.08 9.63
CA ARG A 75 3.60 8.06 10.07
C ARG A 75 4.96 7.86 9.40
N VAL A 76 4.94 7.57 8.10
CA VAL A 76 6.12 7.38 7.26
C VAL A 76 6.10 8.34 6.08
N PRO A 77 7.24 8.67 5.47
CA PRO A 77 7.26 9.46 4.25
C PRO A 77 6.55 8.75 3.09
N PRO A 78 5.75 9.45 2.26
CA PRO A 78 5.10 8.86 1.08
C PRO A 78 6.07 8.15 0.14
N GLU A 79 7.27 8.67 -0.03
CA GLU A 79 8.32 8.15 -0.91
C GLU A 79 8.92 6.84 -0.39
N GLN A 80 8.58 6.43 0.84
CA GLN A 80 8.97 5.15 1.42
C GLN A 80 7.83 4.13 1.41
N VAL A 81 6.66 4.45 0.86
CA VAL A 81 5.53 3.52 0.84
C VAL A 81 5.51 2.78 -0.50
N ILE A 82 5.55 1.44 -0.43
CA ILE A 82 5.33 0.57 -1.59
C ILE A 82 3.90 0.04 -1.51
N LEU A 83 3.10 0.31 -2.54
CA LEU A 83 1.73 -0.19 -2.65
C LEU A 83 1.68 -1.40 -3.58
N ALA A 84 1.05 -2.49 -3.14
CA ALA A 84 0.86 -3.68 -3.98
C ALA A 84 -0.44 -4.40 -3.66
N GLU A 85 -0.98 -5.08 -4.67
CA GLU A 85 -2.14 -5.96 -4.55
C GLU A 85 -1.68 -7.41 -4.48
N LEU A 86 -2.21 -8.14 -3.50
CA LEU A 86 -1.90 -9.55 -3.29
C LEU A 86 -3.18 -10.37 -3.35
N SER A 87 -3.07 -11.55 -3.94
CA SER A 87 -4.11 -12.57 -3.94
C SER A 87 -3.76 -13.70 -2.96
N PRO A 88 -4.71 -14.60 -2.68
CA PRO A 88 -4.39 -15.89 -2.04
C PRO A 88 -3.39 -16.75 -2.82
N ARG A 89 -3.02 -16.40 -4.06
CA ARG A 89 -2.01 -17.09 -4.88
C ARG A 89 -0.69 -16.33 -5.03
N GLY A 90 -0.54 -15.17 -4.40
CA GLY A 90 0.67 -14.34 -4.45
C GLY A 90 0.44 -12.94 -5.04
N PHE A 91 1.53 -12.26 -5.39
CA PHE A 91 1.48 -10.89 -5.93
C PHE A 91 0.71 -10.79 -7.25
N LEU A 92 -0.19 -9.82 -7.34
CA LEU A 92 -0.88 -9.45 -8.57
C LEU A 92 -0.08 -8.35 -9.29
N ARG A 93 0.00 -7.17 -8.68
CA ARG A 93 0.70 -5.99 -9.22
C ARG A 93 1.20 -5.07 -8.11
N SER A 94 2.13 -4.21 -8.46
CA SER A 94 2.46 -3.01 -7.66
C SER A 94 1.68 -1.83 -8.23
N LEU A 95 1.26 -0.90 -7.38
CA LEU A 95 0.49 0.27 -7.79
C LEU A 95 1.42 1.49 -7.94
N ALA A 96 1.39 2.10 -9.12
CA ALA A 96 2.12 3.29 -9.50
C ALA A 96 1.27 4.55 -9.34
N ASP A 97 1.88 5.68 -8.99
CA ASP A 97 1.16 6.95 -8.77
C ASP A 97 0.18 7.41 -9.85
N PRO A 98 0.51 7.34 -11.16
CA PRO A 98 -0.40 7.84 -12.19
C PRO A 98 -1.63 6.95 -12.40
N GLU A 99 -1.70 5.77 -11.79
CA GLU A 99 -2.85 4.88 -11.92
C GLU A 99 -4.08 5.48 -11.23
N ALA A 100 -5.25 5.30 -11.85
CA ALA A 100 -6.52 5.70 -11.29
C ALA A 100 -6.85 4.88 -10.04
N LEU A 101 -7.30 5.56 -8.99
CA LEU A 101 -7.57 4.93 -7.69
C LEU A 101 -8.82 4.04 -7.71
N ALA A 102 -9.72 4.23 -8.67
CA ALA A 102 -10.95 3.43 -8.80
C ALA A 102 -10.65 1.92 -8.84
N ALA A 103 -9.66 1.52 -9.65
CA ALA A 103 -9.29 0.12 -9.85
C ALA A 103 -8.52 -0.52 -8.67
N ALA A 104 -8.04 0.28 -7.71
CA ALA A 104 -7.25 -0.23 -6.60
C ALA A 104 -8.12 -1.06 -5.64
N GLY A 105 -7.71 -2.28 -5.33
CA GLY A 105 -8.46 -3.16 -4.44
C GLY A 105 -9.57 -3.97 -5.11
N GLU A 106 -9.80 -3.80 -6.43
CA GLU A 106 -10.77 -4.62 -7.17
C GLU A 106 -10.23 -6.03 -7.45
N ALA A 107 -8.96 -6.14 -7.82
CA ALA A 107 -8.33 -7.42 -8.15
C ALA A 107 -7.90 -8.23 -6.90
N GLY A 108 -7.69 -7.57 -5.77
CA GLY A 108 -7.29 -8.19 -4.51
C GLY A 108 -6.96 -7.16 -3.43
N PRO A 109 -6.80 -7.59 -2.17
CA PRO A 109 -6.47 -6.69 -1.06
C PRO A 109 -5.19 -5.89 -1.31
N VAL A 110 -5.23 -4.62 -0.91
CA VAL A 110 -4.12 -3.67 -1.05
C VAL A 110 -3.24 -3.71 0.21
N TYR A 111 -1.94 -3.77 0.00
CA TYR A 111 -0.92 -3.75 1.05
C TYR A 111 -0.01 -2.54 0.85
N ALA A 112 0.41 -1.97 1.96
CA ALA A 112 1.37 -0.88 2.02
C ALA A 112 2.59 -1.29 2.83
N PHE A 113 3.73 -1.38 2.18
CA PHE A 113 4.98 -1.84 2.77
C PHE A 113 5.90 -0.67 3.05
N GLN A 114 6.45 -0.63 4.27
CA GLN A 114 7.57 0.23 4.61
C GLN A 114 8.87 -0.59 4.50
N PRO A 115 9.80 -0.24 3.60
CA PRO A 115 11.06 -0.94 3.48
C PRO A 115 11.96 -0.66 4.70
N PRO A 116 12.88 -1.58 5.03
CA PRO A 116 13.87 -1.32 6.05
C PRO A 116 14.70 -0.07 5.73
N PRO A 117 15.08 0.73 6.76
CA PRO A 117 15.87 1.92 6.56
C PRO A 117 17.18 1.57 5.84
N ALA A 118 17.58 2.41 4.89
CA ALA A 118 18.87 2.24 4.23
C ALA A 118 19.97 2.52 5.28
N ARG A 119 20.66 1.48 5.74
CA ARG A 119 21.85 1.66 6.59
C ARG A 119 22.85 2.51 5.82
N ARG A 120 23.19 3.70 6.33
CA ARG A 120 24.22 4.57 5.75
C ARG A 120 25.54 3.79 5.74
N ALA A 121 26.22 3.77 4.59
CA ALA A 121 27.57 3.22 4.49
C ALA A 121 28.49 4.04 5.39
N GLY A 122 29.05 3.44 6.45
CA GLY A 122 30.05 4.08 7.31
C GLY A 122 29.88 3.89 8.81
N THR A 123 28.72 3.48 9.33
CA THR A 123 28.57 3.18 10.75
C THR A 123 28.64 1.67 11.00
N ALA A 124 29.78 1.23 11.53
CA ALA A 124 29.98 -0.10 12.13
C ALA A 124 28.89 -0.41 13.18
N PRO A 125 28.60 -1.69 13.48
CA PRO A 125 27.59 -2.03 14.46
C PRO A 125 28.13 -1.72 15.87
N ARG A 126 27.80 -0.54 16.40
CA ARG A 126 27.86 -0.33 17.85
C ARG A 126 26.47 -0.59 18.41
N SER A 127 26.37 -1.68 19.17
CA SER A 127 25.36 -1.87 20.19
C SER A 127 25.37 -0.65 21.11
N ASP A 128 24.38 0.24 20.99
CA ASP A 128 23.99 1.20 22.02
C ASP A 128 22.64 1.83 21.62
N TRP A 129 21.56 1.30 22.18
CA TRP A 129 20.17 1.72 21.93
C TRP A 129 19.74 2.94 22.76
N LEU A 130 20.67 3.71 23.29
CA LEU A 130 20.32 4.80 24.20
C LEU A 130 20.96 6.11 23.79
N ARG A 131 20.04 7.04 23.51
CA ARG A 131 20.17 8.50 23.35
C ARG A 131 20.54 8.92 21.93
N LEU A 132 19.57 9.55 21.26
CA LEU A 132 19.65 11.00 21.06
C LEU A 132 18.26 11.60 20.78
N ARG A 133 18.08 12.74 21.45
CA ARG A 133 16.96 13.68 21.49
C ARG A 133 16.85 14.45 20.16
N ALA A 134 15.62 14.83 19.80
CA ALA A 134 15.14 15.99 19.03
C ALA A 134 16.01 16.63 17.90
N VAL A 135 15.32 16.87 16.78
CA VAL A 135 15.67 17.46 15.46
C VAL A 135 16.21 18.92 15.54
N PRO A 136 16.80 19.54 14.48
CA PRO A 136 15.99 20.08 13.37
C PRO A 136 16.60 20.02 11.93
N THR A 137 15.69 19.97 10.95
CA THR A 137 15.73 20.52 9.57
C THR A 137 17.05 20.52 8.77
N ALA A 138 17.10 19.73 7.70
CA ALA A 138 17.86 20.05 6.50
C ALA A 138 17.10 19.56 5.26
N ARG A 139 16.65 20.53 4.43
CA ARG A 139 16.15 20.31 3.08
C ARG A 139 17.29 19.72 2.25
N SER A 140 17.10 18.53 1.70
CA SER A 140 17.75 18.15 0.45
C SER A 140 16.93 17.04 -0.20
N SER A 141 16.36 17.38 -1.36
CA SER A 141 15.54 16.49 -2.18
C SER A 141 16.40 15.52 -3.02
N ASP A 142 17.72 15.53 -2.85
CA ASP A 142 18.66 14.91 -3.80
C ASP A 142 19.24 13.56 -3.33
N CYS A 143 18.75 13.00 -2.23
CA CYS A 143 19.29 11.75 -1.67
C CYS A 143 18.52 10.48 -2.09
N LEU A 144 17.37 10.60 -2.77
CA LEU A 144 16.41 9.50 -2.94
C LEU A 144 16.46 8.80 -4.31
N HIS A 145 17.29 9.26 -5.24
CA HIS A 145 17.33 8.69 -6.61
C HIS A 145 18.60 7.91 -6.96
N ARG A 146 19.50 7.67 -6.01
CA ARG A 146 20.64 6.77 -6.24
C ARG A 146 20.75 5.78 -5.09
N ALA A 147 20.22 4.57 -5.32
CA ALA A 147 20.54 3.44 -4.44
C ALA A 147 22.07 3.38 -4.30
N PRO A 148 22.63 3.31 -3.07
CA PRO A 148 24.06 3.09 -2.90
C PRO A 148 24.39 1.81 -3.67
N ALA A 149 25.37 1.93 -4.58
CA ALA A 149 25.68 0.94 -5.61
C ALA A 149 25.64 -0.49 -5.02
N GLY A 150 24.58 -1.24 -5.33
CA GLY A 150 24.46 -2.65 -5.00
C GLY A 150 23.38 -3.07 -4.01
N ARG A 151 22.47 -2.23 -3.48
CA ARG A 151 21.31 -2.72 -2.68
C ARG A 151 19.98 -2.56 -3.39
N ILE A 152 19.11 -3.57 -3.28
CA ILE A 152 17.78 -3.61 -3.89
C ILE A 152 16.70 -3.97 -2.86
N LEU A 153 15.47 -3.60 -3.15
CA LEU A 153 14.30 -3.96 -2.34
C LEU A 153 13.59 -5.16 -2.93
N LEU A 154 13.23 -6.12 -2.07
CA LEU A 154 12.53 -7.34 -2.43
C LEU A 154 11.20 -7.37 -1.68
N LEU A 155 10.08 -7.50 -2.41
CA LEU A 155 8.77 -7.84 -1.85
C LEU A 155 8.57 -9.34 -2.04
N LEU A 156 8.35 -10.06 -0.94
CA LEU A 156 8.29 -11.52 -0.92
C LEU A 156 6.94 -11.99 -0.43
N CYS A 157 6.40 -13.03 -1.07
CA CYS A 157 5.28 -13.80 -0.54
C CYS A 157 5.64 -15.29 -0.55
N ASN A 158 5.23 -16.02 0.48
CA ASN A 158 5.43 -17.47 0.54
C ASN A 158 4.21 -18.18 -0.04
N THR A 159 4.45 -19.20 -0.86
CA THR A 159 3.40 -20.05 -1.41
C THR A 159 3.78 -21.52 -1.26
N ALA A 160 2.78 -22.38 -1.08
CA ALA A 160 2.96 -23.83 -1.09
C ALA A 160 1.88 -24.50 -1.96
N GLY A 161 2.20 -25.71 -2.46
CA GLY A 161 1.33 -26.47 -3.34
C GLY A 161 1.53 -26.16 -4.82
N THR A 162 0.80 -26.86 -5.68
CA THR A 162 0.90 -26.77 -7.14
C THR A 162 -0.48 -26.72 -7.78
N GLY A 163 -0.59 -26.01 -8.90
CA GLY A 163 -1.84 -25.90 -9.67
C GLY A 163 -3.00 -25.37 -8.81
N PRO A 164 -4.12 -26.11 -8.67
CA PRO A 164 -5.28 -25.66 -7.90
C PRO A 164 -5.01 -25.53 -6.39
N GLN A 165 -4.08 -26.31 -5.85
CA GLN A 165 -3.71 -26.30 -4.43
C GLN A 165 -2.68 -25.22 -4.06
N LEU A 166 -2.21 -24.44 -5.05
CA LEU A 166 -1.30 -23.33 -4.80
C LEU A 166 -1.97 -22.28 -3.92
N ALA A 167 -1.42 -22.08 -2.73
CA ALA A 167 -1.90 -21.09 -1.78
C ALA A 167 -0.73 -20.33 -1.15
N ARG A 168 -0.92 -19.03 -0.99
CA ARG A 168 -0.07 -18.13 -0.21
C ARG A 168 -0.22 -18.49 1.26
N PHE A 169 0.86 -18.37 2.02
CA PHE A 169 0.80 -18.51 3.46
C PHE A 169 1.71 -17.55 4.20
N GLY A 170 1.33 -17.23 5.44
CA GLY A 170 2.07 -16.34 6.29
C GLY A 170 2.21 -14.92 5.73
N PRO A 171 2.94 -14.06 6.44
CA PRO A 171 3.03 -12.66 6.09
C PRO A 171 3.84 -12.41 4.81
N PRO A 172 3.42 -11.44 3.96
CA PRO A 172 4.30 -10.90 2.95
C PRO A 172 5.43 -10.11 3.63
N LEU A 173 6.63 -10.13 3.04
CA LEU A 173 7.84 -9.56 3.61
C LEU A 173 8.41 -8.48 2.68
N VAL A 174 9.10 -7.51 3.29
CA VAL A 174 9.94 -6.56 2.56
C VAL A 174 11.37 -6.64 3.08
N LEU A 175 12.29 -6.92 2.16
CA LEU A 175 13.72 -7.06 2.45
C LEU A 175 14.53 -6.03 1.67
N ARG A 176 15.67 -5.64 2.24
CA ARG A 176 16.69 -4.84 1.57
C ARG A 176 17.97 -5.66 1.52
N GLU A 177 18.32 -6.12 0.33
CA GLU A 177 19.42 -7.06 0.13
C GLU A 177 20.50 -6.47 -0.78
N GLU A 178 21.73 -6.96 -0.61
CA GLU A 178 22.83 -6.65 -1.54
C GLU A 178 22.71 -7.50 -2.80
N ARG A 179 22.97 -6.92 -3.98
CA ARG A 179 22.91 -7.62 -5.27
C ARG A 179 23.91 -8.77 -5.35
N GLY A 180 25.05 -8.63 -4.67
CA GLY A 180 26.08 -9.66 -4.57
C GLY A 180 25.84 -10.71 -3.48
N VAL A 181 24.66 -10.71 -2.82
CA VAL A 181 24.34 -11.72 -1.80
C VAL A 181 24.41 -13.13 -2.37
N SER A 182 24.99 -14.06 -1.62
CA SER A 182 25.01 -15.48 -2.00
C SER A 182 23.63 -16.11 -1.82
N TRP A 183 23.39 -17.24 -2.50
CA TRP A 183 22.14 -18.00 -2.29
C TRP A 183 21.92 -18.38 -0.82
N GLU A 184 22.96 -18.90 -0.17
CA GLU A 184 22.91 -19.31 1.23
C GLU A 184 22.54 -18.14 2.16
N GLN A 185 23.18 -16.99 1.95
CA GLN A 185 22.90 -15.80 2.76
C GLN A 185 21.49 -15.25 2.48
N LEU A 186 21.04 -15.25 1.22
CA LEU A 186 19.69 -14.85 0.85
C LEU A 186 18.64 -15.76 1.52
N GLN A 187 18.86 -17.08 1.46
CA GLN A 187 17.99 -18.06 2.11
C GLN A 187 17.94 -17.81 3.63
N GLN A 188 19.08 -17.60 4.28
CA GLN A 188 19.16 -17.27 5.71
C GLN A 188 18.44 -15.96 6.05
N ASN A 189 18.58 -14.91 5.23
CA ASN A 189 17.94 -13.62 5.45
C ASN A 189 16.41 -13.72 5.35
N ILE A 190 15.90 -14.48 4.37
CA ILE A 190 14.46 -14.75 4.24
C ILE A 190 13.94 -15.53 5.46
N LEU A 191 14.64 -16.60 5.86
CA LEU A 191 14.28 -17.39 7.05
C LEU A 191 14.33 -16.57 8.33
N ALA A 192 15.28 -15.63 8.46
CA ALA A 192 15.39 -14.76 9.62
C ALA A 192 14.14 -13.89 9.81
N GLN A 193 13.53 -13.40 8.73
CA GLN A 193 12.26 -12.66 8.79
C GLN A 193 11.08 -13.55 9.19
N LEU A 194 11.15 -14.85 8.85
CA LEU A 194 10.10 -15.82 9.15
C LEU A 194 10.21 -16.44 10.55
N ARG A 195 11.25 -16.13 11.33
CA ARG A 195 11.46 -16.69 12.68
C ARG A 195 10.26 -16.54 13.60
N GLY A 196 9.50 -15.46 13.49
CA GLY A 196 8.31 -15.23 14.32
C GLY A 196 7.13 -16.17 14.02
N VAL A 197 7.16 -16.88 12.88
CA VAL A 197 6.10 -17.81 12.46
C VAL A 197 6.58 -19.26 12.29
N LEU A 198 7.88 -19.51 12.47
CA LEU A 198 8.46 -20.85 12.44
C LEU A 198 8.13 -21.62 13.74
N ARG A 199 7.67 -22.87 13.60
CA ARG A 199 7.31 -23.75 14.72
C ARG A 199 8.48 -24.62 15.21
N GLY A 200 9.56 -24.73 14.43
CA GLY A 200 10.69 -25.60 14.74
C GLY A 200 12.01 -25.06 14.23
N GLU A 201 13.09 -25.72 14.65
CA GLU A 201 14.44 -25.40 14.16
C GLU A 201 14.55 -25.72 12.67
N VAL A 202 15.07 -24.75 11.91
CA VAL A 202 15.43 -24.99 10.52
C VAL A 202 16.74 -25.77 10.52
N ARG A 203 16.63 -27.10 10.40
CA ARG A 203 17.80 -27.95 10.13
C ARG A 203 17.93 -28.08 8.63
N PRO A 204 18.98 -27.51 8.00
CA PRO A 204 19.27 -27.82 6.60
C PRO A 204 19.56 -29.31 6.52
N GLN A 205 18.64 -30.10 5.98
CA GLN A 205 18.85 -31.52 5.72
C GLN A 205 19.72 -31.62 4.46
N GLY A 206 21.03 -31.36 4.62
CA GLY A 206 22.02 -31.35 3.55
C GLY A 206 22.21 -29.98 2.87
N THR A 207 23.01 -29.97 1.80
CA THR A 207 23.37 -28.80 0.96
C THR A 207 22.23 -28.32 0.03
N GLY A 208 20.99 -28.73 0.28
CA GLY A 208 19.84 -28.45 -0.58
C GLY A 208 19.12 -27.12 -0.27
N ALA A 209 18.59 -26.46 -1.30
CA ALA A 209 17.71 -25.31 -1.15
C ALA A 209 16.38 -25.73 -0.50
N LEU A 210 15.93 -24.98 0.52
CA LEU A 210 14.69 -25.27 1.27
C LEU A 210 13.42 -24.85 0.52
N PHE A 211 13.58 -23.97 -0.45
CA PHE A 211 12.52 -23.41 -1.28
C PHE A 211 13.10 -22.94 -2.60
N ARG A 212 12.23 -22.69 -3.57
CA ARG A 212 12.59 -22.07 -4.84
C ARG A 212 12.13 -20.61 -4.84
N ILE A 213 12.88 -19.73 -5.52
CA ILE A 213 12.51 -18.33 -5.66
C ILE A 213 12.21 -18.05 -7.13
N ARG A 214 11.04 -17.49 -7.42
CA ARG A 214 10.69 -16.99 -8.75
C ARG A 214 10.33 -15.52 -8.76
N LEU A 215 10.50 -14.87 -9.90
CA LEU A 215 9.96 -13.54 -10.12
C LEU A 215 8.43 -13.59 -10.25
N ALA A 216 7.77 -12.63 -9.62
CA ALA A 216 6.32 -12.46 -9.73
C ALA A 216 5.97 -11.46 -10.84
N GLY A 217 4.83 -11.68 -11.51
CA GLY A 217 4.29 -10.74 -12.51
C GLY A 217 4.99 -10.74 -13.87
N GLY A 218 5.76 -11.77 -14.23
CA GLY A 218 6.28 -11.97 -15.58
C GLY A 218 5.30 -12.73 -16.48
N SER A 219 5.36 -12.50 -17.80
CA SER A 219 4.71 -13.38 -18.79
C SER A 219 5.33 -14.78 -18.71
N ALA A 220 4.53 -15.83 -18.91
CA ALA A 220 5.04 -17.19 -18.99
C ALA A 220 6.12 -17.29 -20.09
N PRO A 221 7.22 -18.03 -19.89
CA PRO A 221 7.52 -18.87 -18.70
C PRO A 221 8.04 -18.07 -17.49
N CYS A 222 7.69 -18.54 -16.29
CA CYS A 222 8.18 -17.98 -15.02
C CYS A 222 9.71 -18.05 -14.94
N THR A 223 10.36 -16.96 -14.53
CA THR A 223 11.81 -16.94 -14.30
C THR A 223 12.12 -17.31 -12.84
N TYR A 224 12.91 -18.38 -12.65
CA TYR A 224 13.40 -18.83 -11.35
C TYR A 224 14.83 -18.35 -11.11
N LEU A 225 15.15 -18.03 -9.86
CA LEU A 225 16.52 -17.82 -9.41
C LEU A 225 17.15 -19.17 -9.06
N SER A 226 18.32 -19.46 -9.63
CA SER A 226 19.00 -20.73 -9.42
C SER A 226 19.75 -20.75 -8.09
N PRO A 227 19.62 -21.82 -7.28
CA PRO A 227 20.47 -22.03 -6.11
C PRO A 227 21.96 -22.21 -6.43
N GLN A 228 22.29 -22.55 -7.68
CA GLN A 228 23.66 -22.74 -8.14
C GLN A 228 24.32 -21.42 -8.58
N ASP A 229 23.53 -20.34 -8.72
CA ASP A 229 24.08 -19.02 -9.03
C ASP A 229 24.72 -18.43 -7.76
N PRO A 230 26.02 -18.07 -7.78
CA PRO A 230 26.68 -17.47 -6.63
C PRO A 230 26.10 -16.09 -6.28
N ARG A 231 25.41 -15.41 -7.21
CA ARG A 231 24.83 -14.07 -7.01
C ARG A 231 23.46 -13.98 -7.69
N PRO A 232 22.43 -14.66 -7.15
CA PRO A 232 21.11 -14.76 -7.78
C PRO A 232 20.42 -13.40 -8.03
N LEU A 233 20.74 -12.36 -7.24
CA LEU A 233 20.16 -11.02 -7.40
C LEU A 233 20.87 -10.16 -8.46
N CYS A 234 21.96 -10.66 -9.05
CA CYS A 234 22.59 -10.09 -10.25
C CYS A 234 21.96 -10.62 -11.56
N HIS A 235 20.97 -11.51 -11.48
CA HIS A 235 20.33 -12.08 -12.65
C HIS A 235 19.64 -10.99 -13.51
N PRO A 236 19.77 -10.99 -14.86
CA PRO A 236 19.24 -9.92 -15.72
C PRO A 236 17.73 -9.67 -15.60
N ALA A 237 16.95 -10.69 -15.20
CA ALA A 237 15.52 -10.52 -14.95
C ALA A 237 15.22 -9.61 -13.75
N ILE A 238 16.13 -9.54 -12.76
CA ILE A 238 16.03 -8.61 -11.63
C ILE A 238 16.19 -7.17 -12.12
N ASP A 239 17.12 -6.91 -13.03
CA ASP A 239 17.30 -5.58 -13.64
C ASP A 239 16.07 -5.13 -14.40
N ARG A 240 15.51 -6.02 -15.24
CA ARG A 240 14.28 -5.73 -15.97
C ARG A 240 13.12 -5.45 -15.01
N ALA A 241 12.98 -6.22 -13.94
CA ALA A 241 11.93 -5.99 -12.94
C ALA A 241 12.09 -4.64 -12.23
N LEU A 242 13.33 -4.20 -11.94
CA LEU A 242 13.60 -2.89 -11.35
C LEU A 242 13.27 -1.75 -12.33
N GLN A 243 13.59 -1.90 -13.61
CA GLN A 243 13.26 -0.93 -14.65
C GLN A 243 11.75 -0.75 -14.84
N LEU A 244 10.98 -1.82 -14.60
CA LEU A 244 9.50 -1.82 -14.68
C LEU A 244 8.83 -1.38 -13.36
N SER A 245 9.58 -0.92 -12.36
CA SER A 245 9.00 -0.41 -11.12
C SER A 245 8.19 0.86 -11.38
N GLY A 246 6.94 0.86 -10.92
CA GLY A 246 6.03 2.00 -11.05
C GLY A 246 6.50 3.25 -10.28
N ALA A 247 5.98 4.41 -10.70
CA ALA A 247 6.38 5.70 -10.15
C ALA A 247 5.98 5.91 -8.68
N GLY A 248 6.87 6.63 -7.99
CA GLY A 248 6.72 7.29 -6.70
C GLY A 248 7.03 6.47 -5.45
N GLY A 249 6.88 5.15 -5.50
CA GLY A 249 7.40 4.25 -4.46
C GLY A 249 8.86 3.90 -4.74
N PRO A 250 9.62 3.40 -3.75
CA PRO A 250 10.97 2.88 -3.99
C PRO A 250 10.97 1.75 -5.05
N PRO A 251 11.92 1.73 -6.00
CA PRO A 251 12.08 0.63 -6.93
C PRO A 251 12.30 -0.69 -6.21
N HIS A 252 11.58 -1.73 -6.63
CA HIS A 252 11.54 -3.01 -5.93
C HIS A 252 11.25 -4.18 -6.87
N VAL A 253 11.61 -5.39 -6.44
CA VAL A 253 11.33 -6.63 -7.17
C VAL A 253 10.37 -7.48 -6.36
N ARG A 254 9.30 -7.95 -7.01
CA ARG A 254 8.36 -8.89 -6.42
C ARG A 254 8.82 -10.32 -6.69
N LEU A 255 8.93 -11.11 -5.63
CA LEU A 255 9.41 -12.49 -5.66
C LEU A 255 8.42 -13.40 -4.94
N THR A 256 8.24 -14.60 -5.47
CA THR A 256 7.47 -15.67 -4.84
C THR A 256 8.42 -16.74 -4.34
N VAL A 257 8.35 -17.03 -3.04
CA VAL A 257 9.09 -18.10 -2.38
C VAL A 257 8.21 -19.34 -2.36
N GLU A 258 8.56 -20.33 -3.17
CA GLU A 258 7.80 -21.55 -3.36
C GLU A 258 8.35 -22.67 -2.48
N TRP A 259 7.51 -23.13 -1.57
CA TRP A 259 7.78 -24.22 -0.64
C TRP A 259 7.08 -25.48 -1.11
N ASP A 260 7.73 -26.64 -0.95
CA ASP A 260 7.00 -27.90 -1.03
C ASP A 260 6.07 -28.03 0.19
N MET A 261 4.98 -28.78 0.02
CA MET A 261 3.95 -28.87 1.07
C MET A 261 4.50 -29.53 2.35
N SER A 262 5.38 -30.50 2.23
CA SER A 262 5.94 -31.24 3.38
C SER A 262 6.86 -30.36 4.24
N THR A 263 7.69 -29.53 3.61
CA THR A 263 8.55 -28.56 4.28
C THR A 263 7.72 -27.46 4.90
N LYS A 264 6.69 -26.97 4.18
CA LYS A 264 5.76 -25.97 4.70
C LYS A 264 5.04 -26.45 5.96
N GLU A 265 4.48 -27.66 5.93
CA GLU A 265 3.77 -28.24 7.08
C GLU A 265 4.71 -28.51 8.27
N ARG A 266 5.92 -28.99 8.01
CA ARG A 266 6.93 -29.23 9.05
C ARG A 266 7.37 -27.93 9.75
N LEU A 267 7.64 -26.88 8.98
CA LEU A 267 8.24 -25.65 9.52
C LEU A 267 7.20 -24.63 10.00
N PHE A 268 6.04 -24.57 9.38
CA PHE A 268 5.01 -23.54 9.64
C PHE A 268 3.65 -24.13 10.03
N GLY A 269 3.42 -25.41 9.76
CA GLY A 269 2.15 -26.10 10.01
C GLY A 269 0.97 -25.51 9.26
N SER A 270 -0.13 -25.32 9.99
CA SER A 270 -1.44 -24.90 9.46
C SER A 270 -1.57 -23.39 9.23
N ILE A 271 -0.49 -22.61 9.24
CA ILE A 271 -0.58 -21.18 8.90
C ILE A 271 -1.11 -21.04 7.46
N GLN A 272 -2.19 -20.26 7.31
CA GLN A 272 -2.88 -20.05 6.04
C GLN A 272 -2.76 -18.58 5.61
N GLU A 273 -3.05 -17.63 6.50
CA GLU A 273 -2.93 -16.20 6.20
C GLU A 273 -2.26 -15.46 7.37
N GLU A 274 -1.70 -14.28 7.10
CA GLU A 274 -1.27 -13.37 8.16
C GLU A 274 -2.44 -12.97 9.07
N ALA A 275 -2.20 -13.00 10.38
CA ALA A 275 -3.14 -12.45 11.34
C ALA A 275 -3.10 -10.92 11.23
N VAL A 276 -4.03 -10.35 10.46
CA VAL A 276 -4.20 -8.89 10.32
C VAL A 276 -5.20 -8.40 11.35
N GLN A 277 -4.80 -7.40 12.14
CA GLN A 277 -5.72 -6.75 13.07
C GLN A 277 -6.42 -5.58 12.37
N ASP A 278 -7.75 -5.56 12.41
CA ASP A 278 -8.53 -4.44 11.90
C ASP A 278 -8.48 -3.26 12.89
N ALA A 279 -8.07 -2.10 12.40
CA ALA A 279 -8.16 -0.85 13.15
C ALA A 279 -9.62 -0.36 13.22
N GLU A 280 -9.92 0.50 14.20
CA GLU A 280 -11.24 1.12 14.34
C GLU A 280 -11.67 1.90 13.07
N SER A 281 -10.70 2.42 12.31
CA SER A 281 -10.96 3.10 11.03
C SER A 281 -11.68 2.20 10.02
N VAL A 282 -11.44 0.88 10.01
CA VAL A 282 -12.15 -0.07 9.14
C VAL A 282 -13.65 -0.04 9.42
N ARG A 283 -14.03 -0.20 10.69
CA ARG A 283 -15.44 -0.19 11.10
C ARG A 283 -16.09 1.16 10.84
N ARG A 284 -15.39 2.27 11.14
CA ARG A 284 -15.88 3.63 10.87
C ARG A 284 -16.17 3.85 9.38
N GLN A 285 -15.27 3.44 8.49
CA GLN A 285 -15.48 3.61 7.05
C GLN A 285 -16.56 2.68 6.50
N GLN A 286 -16.67 1.45 7.00
CA GLN A 286 -17.76 0.53 6.65
C GLN A 286 -19.12 1.09 7.03
N GLN A 287 -19.26 1.69 8.22
CA GLN A 287 -20.51 2.32 8.64
C GLN A 287 -20.83 3.56 7.79
N ALA A 288 -19.86 4.45 7.60
CA ALA A 288 -20.04 5.69 6.84
C ALA A 288 -20.42 5.45 5.36
N HIS A 289 -19.87 4.40 4.74
CA HIS A 289 -20.11 4.08 3.33
C HIS A 289 -21.20 3.02 3.12
N GLY A 290 -21.55 2.24 4.15
CA GLY A 290 -22.63 1.26 4.13
C GLY A 290 -24.02 1.86 4.34
N GLN A 291 -24.12 3.02 5.00
CA GLN A 291 -25.36 3.77 5.08
C GLN A 291 -25.68 4.42 3.72
N GLN A 292 -26.97 4.52 3.37
CA GLN A 292 -27.41 5.30 2.23
C GLN A 292 -26.87 6.73 2.35
N HIS A 293 -26.41 7.31 1.24
CA HIS A 293 -25.88 8.65 1.26
C HIS A 293 -26.99 9.63 1.66
N SER A 294 -26.88 10.20 2.85
CA SER A 294 -27.70 11.32 3.29
C SER A 294 -26.87 12.60 3.21
N CYS A 295 -27.49 13.67 2.76
CA CYS A 295 -26.93 15.00 2.76
C CYS A 295 -27.92 15.95 3.43
N THR A 296 -27.42 17.01 4.02
CA THR A 296 -28.27 18.06 4.56
C THR A 296 -28.68 19.03 3.46
N LEU A 297 -29.78 19.75 3.67
CA LEU A 297 -30.25 20.76 2.72
C LEU A 297 -29.25 21.92 2.59
N ASP A 298 -28.51 22.21 3.66
CA ASP A 298 -27.41 23.18 3.68
C ASP A 298 -26.25 22.76 2.75
N GLU A 299 -25.85 21.49 2.80
CA GLU A 299 -24.83 20.95 1.88
C GLU A 299 -25.25 21.05 0.41
N CYS A 300 -26.53 20.83 0.11
CA CYS A 300 -27.06 21.02 -1.24
C CYS A 300 -26.98 22.49 -1.69
N PHE A 301 -27.28 23.44 -0.79
CA PHE A 301 -27.15 24.87 -1.10
C PHE A 301 -25.69 25.29 -1.29
N GLN A 302 -24.77 24.80 -0.47
CA GLN A 302 -23.35 25.09 -0.62
C GLN A 302 -22.79 24.60 -1.96
N LEU A 303 -23.28 23.47 -2.48
CA LEU A 303 -22.93 23.03 -3.84
C LEU A 303 -23.53 23.93 -4.91
N TYR A 304 -24.78 24.33 -4.75
CA TYR A 304 -25.46 25.21 -5.70
C TYR A 304 -24.82 26.61 -5.79
N THR A 305 -24.27 27.12 -4.69
CA THR A 305 -23.67 28.47 -4.62
C THR A 305 -22.15 28.49 -4.81
N LYS A 306 -21.51 27.34 -5.04
CA LYS A 306 -20.08 27.28 -5.41
C LYS A 306 -19.92 27.77 -6.86
N GLU A 307 -19.11 28.80 -7.06
CA GLU A 307 -18.70 29.24 -8.40
C GLU A 307 -18.01 28.10 -9.16
N GLU A 308 -18.45 27.83 -10.39
CA GLU A 308 -17.81 26.89 -11.31
C GLU A 308 -16.42 27.44 -11.69
N GLN A 309 -15.36 26.92 -11.08
CA GLN A 309 -13.99 27.15 -11.56
C GLN A 309 -13.75 26.27 -12.78
N VAL A 310 -14.05 26.80 -13.96
CA VAL A 310 -13.65 26.20 -15.24
C VAL A 310 -12.12 26.23 -15.30
N ARG A 311 -11.49 25.05 -15.37
CA ARG A 311 -10.05 24.94 -15.62
C ARG A 311 -9.75 25.53 -16.99
N GLU A 312 -8.99 26.62 -17.02
CA GLU A 312 -8.45 27.17 -18.26
C GLU A 312 -7.57 26.11 -18.96
N PRO A 313 -7.70 25.92 -20.28
CA PRO A 313 -6.81 25.03 -21.02
C PRO A 313 -5.38 25.62 -21.01
N PRO A 314 -4.33 24.77 -20.94
CA PRO A 314 -2.96 25.25 -21.02
C PRO A 314 -2.69 25.86 -22.39
N GLY A 315 -2.33 27.14 -22.41
CA GLY A 315 -1.78 27.85 -23.57
C GLY A 315 -0.30 27.59 -23.77
#